data_AF-A0A131XIU5-F1
#
_entry.id   AF-A0A131XIU5-F1
#
_cell.length_a   1.000
_cell.length_b   1.000
_cell.length_c   1.000
_cell.angle_alpha   90.00
_cell.angle_beta   90.00
_cell.angle_gamma   90.00
#
_symmetry.space_group_name_H-M   'P 1'
#
loop_
_entity.id
_entity.type
_entity.pdbx_description
1 polymer ?
#
loop_
_entity_poly.entity_id
_entity_poly.type
_entity_poly.pdbx_seq_one_letter_code
_entity_poly.pdbx_strand_id
1 'polypeptide(L)'
;ERKNLGLEIRSKIQVAPIPRNMHPDRHKGRRRARVQALMRVLGDGTSDAPVLYTDVARYPQRQAMCLVVVDNTDTLSVSATLNTNDCAMAEEAAVALAIVHASLLPARDEPTTVVTDSQTACRNIAQGMVTPYTHRILTSLHPSLLHRVRIVWTPGHASLHGNERANAVARELTNRAPSEELSNPDDAPTEPLNYADTLEHYRQSRRYFPPPHHSLTREEAVAWRQLQTSSFPCLFTLHLFHPTQYPSYCPYCGAQPTVYHCTWECPCPPGCSPIPSPSHSSWETALTSSAPQEQRRLIQRARGVARANGALN
;
A
#
# COMPACT_ATOMS: atom_id res chain seq x y z
N GLU A 1 22.96 9.94 -15.29
CA GLU A 1 22.34 9.20 -16.42
C GLU A 1 22.20 7.72 -16.09
N ARG A 2 21.10 7.08 -16.52
CA ARG A 2 20.90 5.63 -16.39
C ARG A 2 21.75 4.88 -17.43
N LYS A 3 22.12 3.64 -17.14
CA LYS A 3 22.90 2.75 -18.00
C LYS A 3 22.08 1.50 -18.33
N ASN A 4 22.21 1.02 -19.57
CA ASN A 4 21.53 -0.18 -20.03
C ASN A 4 22.38 -1.42 -19.71
N LEU A 5 21.78 -2.46 -19.14
CA LEU A 5 22.43 -3.75 -18.89
C LEU A 5 22.44 -4.60 -20.16
N GLY A 6 23.62 -5.14 -20.50
CA GLY A 6 23.78 -6.09 -21.60
C GLY A 6 22.93 -7.35 -21.41
N LEU A 7 22.50 -7.95 -22.53
CA LEU A 7 21.62 -9.13 -22.52
C LEU A 7 22.24 -10.32 -21.77
N GLU A 8 23.57 -10.47 -21.82
CA GLU A 8 24.29 -11.55 -21.13
C GLU A 8 24.07 -11.48 -19.61
N ILE A 9 24.21 -10.29 -19.00
CA ILE A 9 23.95 -10.08 -17.58
C ILE A 9 22.46 -10.20 -17.27
N ARG A 10 21.60 -9.60 -18.10
CA ARG A 10 20.14 -9.64 -17.90
C ARG A 10 19.59 -11.06 -17.90
N SER A 11 20.14 -11.96 -18.72
CA SER A 11 19.73 -13.36 -18.79
C SER A 11 19.99 -14.15 -17.50
N LYS A 12 20.88 -13.65 -16.63
CA LYS A 12 21.21 -14.25 -15.33
C LYS A 12 20.32 -13.76 -14.20
N ILE A 13 19.57 -12.68 -14.40
CA ILE A 13 18.81 -12.00 -13.36
C ILE A 13 17.31 -12.14 -13.64
N GLN A 14 16.61 -12.82 -12.75
CA GLN A 14 15.15 -12.92 -12.78
C GLN A 14 14.53 -12.06 -11.68
N VAL A 15 13.77 -11.02 -12.04
CA VAL A 15 13.02 -10.22 -11.06
C VAL A 15 11.60 -10.77 -10.93
N ALA A 16 11.21 -11.14 -9.70
CA ALA A 16 9.85 -11.59 -9.43
C ALA A 16 8.84 -10.44 -9.61
N PRO A 17 7.57 -10.72 -10.01
CA PRO A 17 6.55 -9.70 -10.16
C PRO A 17 6.37 -8.87 -8.89
N ILE A 18 6.45 -7.53 -9.02
CA ILE A 18 6.29 -6.60 -7.90
C ILE A 18 4.80 -6.45 -7.60
N PRO A 19 4.33 -6.77 -6.37
CA PRO A 19 2.93 -6.67 -6.03
C PRO A 19 2.42 -5.22 -6.07
N ARG A 20 1.21 -5.02 -6.64
CA ARG A 20 0.51 -3.71 -6.64
C ARG A 20 -0.19 -3.44 -5.32
N ASN A 21 -0.52 -2.18 -5.03
CA ASN A 21 -1.20 -1.66 -3.83
C ASN A 21 -0.58 -2.19 -2.51
N MET A 22 0.68 -1.83 -2.28
CA MET A 22 1.47 -2.25 -1.11
C MET A 22 1.87 -1.08 -0.18
N HIS A 23 1.18 0.06 -0.24
CA HIS A 23 1.39 1.21 0.65
C HIS A 23 1.51 0.80 2.15
N PRO A 24 2.50 1.33 2.90
CA PRO A 24 2.75 0.99 4.31
C PRO A 24 1.50 1.05 5.20
N ASP A 25 0.80 2.19 5.21
CA ASP A 25 -0.36 2.36 6.10
C ASP A 25 -1.65 1.74 5.61
N ARG A 26 -1.94 1.88 4.31
CA ARG A 26 -3.25 1.56 3.74
C ARG A 26 -3.42 0.07 3.47
N HIS A 27 -2.32 -0.63 3.23
CA HIS A 27 -2.33 -2.02 2.81
C HIS A 27 -1.64 -2.95 3.80
N LYS A 28 -1.66 -2.62 5.10
CA LYS A 28 -1.06 -3.42 6.19
C LYS A 28 -1.40 -4.91 6.09
N GLY A 29 -2.68 -5.25 5.88
CA GLY A 29 -3.11 -6.65 5.72
C GLY A 29 -2.47 -7.36 4.52
N ARG A 30 -2.36 -6.68 3.37
CA ARG A 30 -1.73 -7.24 2.17
C ARG A 30 -0.21 -7.36 2.33
N ARG A 31 0.43 -6.37 2.97
CA ARG A 31 1.85 -6.43 3.33
C ARG A 31 2.14 -7.61 4.26
N ARG A 32 1.33 -7.81 5.30
CA ARG A 32 1.43 -8.97 6.21
C ARG A 32 1.27 -10.30 5.48
N ALA A 33 0.23 -10.43 4.65
CA ALA A 33 0.01 -11.64 3.86
C ALA A 33 1.18 -11.94 2.90
N ARG A 34 1.80 -10.89 2.33
CA ARG A 34 2.99 -11.03 1.49
C ARG A 34 4.19 -11.56 2.29
N VAL A 35 4.46 -11.03 3.48
CA VAL A 35 5.56 -11.53 4.33
C VAL A 35 5.32 -12.98 4.73
N GLN A 36 4.11 -13.34 5.14
CA GLN A 36 3.75 -14.73 5.45
C GLN A 36 3.92 -15.68 4.25
N ALA A 37 3.66 -15.21 3.04
CA ALA A 37 3.93 -16.00 1.83
C ALA A 37 5.44 -16.14 1.58
N LEU A 38 6.24 -15.09 1.81
CA LEU A 38 7.69 -15.15 1.66
C LEU A 38 8.34 -16.07 2.69
N MET A 39 7.93 -16.01 3.95
CA MET A 39 8.41 -16.93 5.01
C MET A 39 8.18 -18.39 4.63
N ARG A 40 7.03 -18.72 4.05
CA ARG A 40 6.74 -20.09 3.60
C ARG A 40 7.61 -20.56 2.43
N VAL A 41 8.04 -19.64 1.56
CA VAL A 41 8.81 -19.96 0.34
C VAL A 41 10.32 -19.95 0.59
N LEU A 42 10.79 -19.00 1.39
CA LEU A 42 12.21 -18.86 1.72
C LEU A 42 12.64 -19.82 2.85
N GLY A 43 11.67 -20.41 3.55
CA GLY A 43 11.89 -21.21 4.74
C GLY A 43 12.19 -20.35 5.96
N ASP A 44 12.37 -21.01 7.10
CA ASP A 44 12.80 -20.48 8.39
C ASP A 44 14.34 -20.42 8.52
N GLY A 45 15.06 -20.54 7.40
CA GLY A 45 16.52 -20.62 7.38
C GLY A 45 17.08 -22.05 7.30
N THR A 46 16.24 -23.09 7.35
CA THR A 46 16.69 -24.49 7.20
C THR A 46 16.67 -25.01 5.75
N SER A 47 16.28 -24.18 4.78
CA SER A 47 16.29 -24.55 3.36
C SER A 47 17.71 -24.47 2.79
N ASP A 48 18.09 -25.44 1.97
CA ASP A 48 19.41 -25.50 1.31
C ASP A 48 19.62 -24.42 0.23
N ALA A 49 18.55 -23.72 -0.19
CA ALA A 49 18.63 -22.66 -1.18
C ALA A 49 19.15 -21.36 -0.54
N PRO A 50 20.29 -20.80 -1.00
CA PRO A 50 20.86 -19.59 -0.41
C PRO A 50 19.94 -18.39 -0.64
N VAL A 51 19.65 -17.67 0.45
CA VAL A 51 18.91 -16.41 0.44
C VAL A 51 19.81 -15.31 0.96
N LEU A 52 19.87 -14.20 0.23
CA LEU A 52 20.60 -12.99 0.58
C LEU A 52 19.60 -11.86 0.78
N TYR A 53 19.74 -11.11 1.86
CA TYR A 53 18.95 -9.93 2.20
C TYR A 53 19.82 -8.70 2.05
N THR A 54 19.29 -7.65 1.44
CA THR A 54 20.03 -6.41 1.22
C THR A 54 19.37 -5.24 1.90
N ASP A 55 20.17 -4.38 2.51
CA ASP A 55 19.71 -3.07 2.96
C ASP A 55 20.83 -2.03 2.92
N VAL A 56 20.47 -0.77 3.16
CA VAL A 56 21.39 0.36 3.19
C VAL A 56 21.16 1.26 4.41
N ALA A 57 22.22 1.91 4.86
CA ALA A 57 22.13 2.92 5.91
C ALA A 57 23.01 4.12 5.57
N ARG A 58 22.59 5.32 5.96
CA ARG A 58 23.37 6.54 5.75
C ARG A 58 24.47 6.66 6.80
N TYR A 59 25.68 7.04 6.39
CA TYR A 59 26.68 7.46 7.36
C TYR A 59 26.33 8.85 7.92
N PRO A 60 26.26 9.04 9.25
CA PRO A 60 25.87 10.34 9.81
C PRO A 60 26.85 11.47 9.47
N GLN A 61 28.15 11.18 9.48
CA GLN A 61 29.21 12.20 9.39
C GLN A 61 29.83 12.34 7.99
N ARG A 62 29.29 11.68 6.97
CA ARG A 62 29.82 11.77 5.59
C ARG A 62 28.74 11.53 4.55
N GLN A 63 28.94 12.10 3.35
CA GLN A 63 28.03 11.94 2.20
C GLN A 63 28.16 10.55 1.56
N ALA A 64 27.87 9.50 2.32
CA ALA A 64 27.98 8.13 1.86
C ALA A 64 26.89 7.25 2.46
N MET A 65 26.61 6.14 1.77
CA MET A 65 25.72 5.08 2.23
C MET A 65 26.53 3.80 2.46
N CYS A 66 26.23 3.08 3.53
CA CYS A 66 26.64 1.72 3.79
C CYS A 66 25.67 0.77 3.06
N LEU A 67 26.22 -0.21 2.36
CA LEU A 67 25.49 -1.25 1.66
C LEU A 67 25.77 -2.55 2.38
N VAL A 68 24.74 -3.33 2.66
CA VAL A 68 24.85 -4.57 3.40
C VAL A 68 24.16 -5.70 2.67
N VAL A 69 24.79 -6.87 2.70
CA VAL A 69 24.22 -8.15 2.29
C VAL A 69 24.38 -9.12 3.45
N VAL A 70 23.28 -9.68 3.91
CA VAL A 70 23.19 -10.68 4.99
C VAL A 70 22.63 -11.96 4.39
N ASP A 71 23.14 -13.12 4.80
CA ASP A 71 22.60 -14.41 4.37
C ASP A 71 21.44 -14.91 5.26
N ASN A 72 20.90 -16.07 4.92
CA ASN A 72 19.83 -16.73 5.67
C ASN A 72 20.26 -17.27 7.05
N THR A 73 21.54 -17.20 7.40
CA THR A 73 22.05 -17.54 8.75
C THR A 73 22.24 -16.29 9.62
N ASP A 74 21.71 -15.15 9.18
CA ASP A 74 21.80 -13.85 9.83
C ASP A 74 23.24 -13.30 9.96
N THR A 75 24.17 -13.84 9.16
CA THR A 75 25.56 -13.38 9.12
C THR A 75 25.79 -12.36 8.01
N LEU A 76 26.61 -11.36 8.32
CA LEU A 76 27.04 -10.37 7.33
C LEU A 76 27.93 -11.04 6.29
N SER A 77 27.43 -11.18 5.06
CA SER A 77 28.16 -11.84 3.97
C SER A 77 29.08 -10.86 3.23
N VAL A 78 28.61 -9.63 2.96
CA VAL A 78 29.44 -8.56 2.39
C VAL A 78 28.86 -7.18 2.70
N SER A 79 29.74 -6.18 2.84
CA SER A 79 29.34 -4.77 2.90
C SER A 79 30.22 -3.89 2.04
N ALA A 80 29.72 -2.71 1.70
CA ALA A 80 30.46 -1.70 0.96
C ALA A 80 30.09 -0.29 1.44
N THR A 81 30.90 0.71 1.06
CA THR A 81 30.54 2.13 1.17
C THR A 81 30.40 2.71 -0.23
N LEU A 82 29.32 3.44 -0.48
CA LEU A 82 29.08 4.17 -1.71
C LEU A 82 28.99 5.66 -1.45
N ASN A 83 29.72 6.46 -2.23
CA ASN A 83 29.68 7.93 -2.15
C ASN A 83 28.42 8.48 -2.83
N THR A 84 27.32 8.51 -2.09
CA THR A 84 26.02 9.04 -2.51
C THR A 84 25.19 9.40 -1.28
N ASN A 85 24.22 10.28 -1.43
CA ASN A 85 23.13 10.51 -0.46
C ASN A 85 21.77 10.03 -1.00
N ASP A 86 21.72 9.54 -2.24
CA ASP A 86 20.50 9.02 -2.86
C ASP A 86 20.29 7.57 -2.40
N CYS A 87 19.27 7.37 -1.57
CA CYS A 87 18.89 6.06 -1.03
C CYS A 87 18.51 5.08 -2.14
N ALA A 88 17.76 5.53 -3.15
CA ALA A 88 17.33 4.67 -4.25
C ALA A 88 18.51 4.18 -5.10
N MET A 89 19.54 5.00 -5.29
CA MET A 89 20.77 4.57 -5.95
C MET A 89 21.57 3.58 -5.10
N ALA A 90 21.63 3.79 -3.78
CA ALA A 90 22.34 2.91 -2.86
C ALA A 90 21.65 1.54 -2.73
N GLU A 91 20.32 1.51 -2.59
CA GLU A 91 19.52 0.28 -2.55
C GLU A 91 19.73 -0.56 -3.82
N GLU A 92 19.69 0.09 -4.98
CA GLU A 92 19.92 -0.60 -6.26
C GLU A 92 21.35 -1.16 -6.36
N ALA A 93 22.35 -0.43 -5.87
CA ALA A 93 23.73 -0.89 -5.80
C ALA A 93 23.92 -2.02 -4.76
N ALA A 94 23.12 -2.07 -3.69
CA ALA A 94 23.18 -3.14 -2.69
C ALA A 94 22.67 -4.47 -3.28
N VAL A 95 21.62 -4.41 -4.09
CA VAL A 95 21.15 -5.55 -4.88
C VAL A 95 22.23 -6.01 -5.87
N ALA A 96 22.93 -5.07 -6.53
CA ALA A 96 24.05 -5.39 -7.41
C ALA A 96 25.19 -6.11 -6.67
N LEU A 97 25.53 -5.64 -5.47
CA LEU A 97 26.53 -6.25 -4.60
C LEU A 97 26.14 -7.67 -4.22
N ALA A 98 24.87 -7.91 -3.89
CA ALA A 98 24.36 -9.26 -3.60
C ALA A 98 24.42 -10.20 -4.81
N ILE A 99 24.15 -9.72 -6.03
CA ILE A 99 24.28 -10.53 -7.25
C ILE A 99 25.72 -10.97 -7.50
N VAL A 100 26.67 -10.04 -7.34
CA VAL A 100 28.10 -10.34 -7.46
C VAL A 100 28.53 -11.32 -6.37
N HIS A 101 28.11 -11.09 -5.13
CA HIS A 101 28.41 -12.00 -4.02
C HIS A 101 27.81 -13.40 -4.21
N ALA A 102 26.59 -13.51 -4.73
CA ALA A 102 25.97 -14.80 -5.06
C ALA A 102 26.78 -15.63 -6.07
N SER A 103 27.58 -14.97 -6.90
CA SER A 103 28.48 -15.62 -7.87
C SER A 103 29.76 -16.16 -7.23
N LEU A 104 30.06 -15.79 -5.98
CA LEU A 104 31.17 -16.31 -5.18
C LEU A 104 30.77 -17.51 -4.30
N LEU A 105 29.46 -17.73 -4.11
CA LEU A 105 28.94 -18.89 -3.41
C LEU A 105 29.08 -20.15 -4.28
N PRO A 106 29.17 -21.36 -3.69
CA PRO A 106 29.21 -22.60 -4.45
C PRO A 106 28.06 -22.67 -5.46
N ALA A 107 28.37 -23.04 -6.70
CA ALA A 107 27.38 -23.17 -7.75
C ALA A 107 26.33 -24.22 -7.38
N ARG A 108 25.06 -23.88 -7.61
CA ARG A 108 23.90 -24.75 -7.35
C ARG A 108 22.98 -24.74 -8.56
N ASP A 109 22.14 -25.77 -8.68
CA ASP A 109 21.15 -25.87 -9.74
C ASP A 109 20.04 -24.82 -9.61
N GLU A 110 19.67 -24.48 -8.37
CA GLU A 110 18.68 -23.45 -8.08
C GLU A 110 19.32 -22.05 -7.97
N PRO A 111 18.64 -21.00 -8.48
CA PRO A 111 19.15 -19.64 -8.41
C PRO A 111 19.13 -19.10 -6.98
N THR A 112 20.22 -18.44 -6.58
CA THR A 112 20.29 -17.70 -5.31
C THR A 112 19.19 -16.65 -5.26
N THR A 113 18.51 -16.53 -4.13
CA THR A 113 17.43 -15.55 -3.98
C THR A 113 17.93 -14.30 -3.27
N VAL A 114 17.80 -13.14 -3.92
CA VAL A 114 18.11 -11.83 -3.32
C VAL A 114 16.80 -11.14 -2.94
N VAL A 115 16.67 -10.76 -1.67
CA VAL A 115 15.50 -10.11 -1.09
C VAL A 115 15.84 -8.67 -0.74
N THR A 116 14.98 -7.75 -1.17
CA THR A 116 15.11 -6.31 -0.92
C THR A 116 13.73 -5.69 -0.70
N ASP A 117 13.63 -4.64 0.10
CA ASP A 117 12.43 -3.83 0.24
C ASP A 117 12.37 -2.60 -0.70
N SER A 118 13.40 -2.40 -1.51
CA SER A 118 13.40 -1.38 -2.56
C SER A 118 12.61 -1.83 -3.80
N GLN A 119 11.38 -1.33 -3.94
CA GLN A 119 10.61 -1.52 -5.18
C GLN A 119 11.29 -0.86 -6.37
N THR A 120 11.94 0.29 -6.14
CA THR A 120 12.62 1.06 -7.19
C THR A 120 13.80 0.28 -7.76
N ALA A 121 14.64 -0.31 -6.90
CA ALA A 121 15.72 -1.20 -7.34
C ALA A 121 15.20 -2.36 -8.19
N CYS A 122 14.15 -3.03 -7.73
CA CYS A 122 13.53 -4.15 -8.46
C CYS A 122 13.06 -3.72 -9.86
N ARG A 123 12.37 -2.57 -9.99
CA ARG A 123 11.89 -2.05 -11.28
C ARG A 123 13.03 -1.72 -12.23
N ASN A 124 14.04 -1.00 -11.76
CA ASN A 124 15.16 -0.55 -12.58
C ASN A 124 15.95 -1.74 -13.13
N ILE A 125 16.22 -2.74 -12.29
CA ILE A 125 16.91 -3.97 -12.68
C ILE A 125 16.07 -4.80 -13.65
N ALA A 126 14.76 -4.94 -13.41
CA ALA A 126 13.86 -5.67 -14.31
C ALA A 126 13.82 -5.04 -15.72
N GLN A 127 13.81 -3.70 -15.78
CA GLN A 127 13.86 -2.95 -17.04
C GLN A 127 15.24 -3.00 -17.72
N GLY A 128 16.29 -3.35 -16.97
CA GLY A 128 17.68 -3.28 -17.43
C GLY A 128 18.24 -1.86 -17.47
N MET A 129 17.56 -0.88 -16.84
CA MET A 129 17.94 0.54 -16.83
C MET A 129 18.39 0.94 -15.43
N VAL A 130 19.68 0.77 -15.16
CA VAL A 130 20.26 0.87 -13.82
C VAL A 130 21.09 2.15 -13.64
N THR A 131 21.50 2.45 -12.42
CA THR A 131 22.45 3.52 -12.11
C THR A 131 23.86 3.19 -12.59
N PRO A 132 24.75 4.19 -12.75
CA PRO A 132 26.16 3.94 -13.06
C PRO A 132 26.87 3.07 -12.02
N TYR A 133 26.51 3.20 -10.74
CA TYR A 133 27.08 2.39 -9.65
C TYR A 133 26.69 0.93 -9.77
N THR A 134 25.40 0.64 -9.92
CA THR A 134 24.89 -0.72 -10.18
C THR A 134 25.54 -1.32 -11.41
N HIS A 135 25.60 -0.57 -12.52
CA HIS A 135 26.24 -1.04 -13.75
C HIS A 135 27.70 -1.43 -13.50
N ARG A 136 28.48 -0.55 -12.85
CA ARG A 136 29.89 -0.80 -12.54
C ARG A 136 30.08 -2.05 -11.68
N ILE A 137 29.23 -2.26 -10.68
CA ILE A 137 29.29 -3.45 -9.82
C ILE A 137 28.98 -4.71 -10.64
N LEU A 138 27.90 -4.72 -11.42
CA LEU A 138 27.51 -5.89 -12.21
C LEU A 138 28.51 -6.23 -13.33
N THR A 139 29.18 -5.25 -13.90
CA THR A 139 30.23 -5.45 -14.91
C THR A 139 31.62 -5.69 -14.32
N SER A 140 31.76 -5.73 -12.99
CA SER A 140 33.04 -6.05 -12.35
C SER A 140 33.44 -7.52 -12.52
N LEU A 141 32.45 -8.39 -12.80
CA LEU A 141 32.65 -9.79 -13.14
C LEU A 141 32.33 -10.02 -14.62
N HIS A 142 33.08 -10.93 -15.24
CA HIS A 142 32.76 -11.39 -16.58
C HIS A 142 31.39 -12.09 -16.60
N PRO A 143 30.51 -11.86 -17.59
CA PRO A 143 29.15 -12.42 -17.58
C PRO A 143 29.06 -13.95 -17.48
N SER A 144 30.09 -14.68 -17.92
CA SER A 144 30.17 -16.14 -17.77
C SER A 144 30.33 -16.61 -16.32
N LEU A 145 30.89 -15.76 -15.46
CA LEU A 145 31.09 -16.04 -14.03
C LEU A 145 29.84 -15.73 -13.20
N LEU A 146 28.86 -15.02 -13.77
CA LEU A 146 27.63 -14.69 -13.07
C LEU A 146 26.72 -15.91 -12.92
N HIS A 147 26.41 -16.22 -11.67
CA HIS A 147 25.39 -17.20 -11.32
C HIS A 147 23.98 -16.66 -11.58
N ARG A 148 23.01 -17.57 -11.71
CA ARG A 148 21.61 -17.21 -11.84
C ARG A 148 21.09 -16.71 -10.50
N VAL A 149 20.41 -15.56 -10.51
CA VAL A 149 19.87 -14.93 -9.31
C VAL A 149 18.40 -14.58 -9.52
N ARG A 150 17.59 -14.80 -8.48
CA ARG A 150 16.19 -14.38 -8.42
C ARG A 150 16.03 -13.24 -7.42
N ILE A 151 15.54 -12.09 -7.87
CA ILE A 151 15.29 -10.92 -7.03
C ILE A 151 13.83 -10.90 -6.60
N VAL A 152 13.57 -10.74 -5.31
CA VAL A 152 12.24 -10.76 -4.71
C VAL A 152 12.04 -9.53 -3.84
N TRP A 153 10.98 -8.77 -4.12
CA TRP A 153 10.57 -7.67 -3.28
C TRP A 153 9.81 -8.13 -2.02
N THR A 154 10.19 -7.58 -0.86
CA THR A 154 9.49 -7.68 0.42
C THR A 154 9.05 -6.30 0.93
N PRO A 155 7.92 -6.16 1.63
CA PRO A 155 7.63 -4.90 2.33
C PRO A 155 8.66 -4.65 3.46
N GLY A 156 9.24 -3.45 3.49
CA GLY A 156 10.07 -2.97 4.61
C GLY A 156 9.29 -2.88 5.92
N HIS A 157 9.99 -3.02 7.05
CA HIS A 157 9.43 -2.97 8.41
C HIS A 157 8.17 -3.83 8.61
N ALA A 158 8.16 -5.02 8.01
CA ALA A 158 7.00 -5.92 8.03
C ALA A 158 7.32 -7.29 8.63
N SER A 159 8.38 -7.39 9.45
CA SER A 159 8.72 -8.60 10.22
C SER A 159 9.23 -9.78 9.41
N LEU A 160 9.89 -9.53 8.27
CA LEU A 160 10.70 -10.56 7.63
C LEU A 160 12.11 -10.56 8.25
N HIS A 161 12.44 -11.61 9.02
CA HIS A 161 13.63 -11.67 9.87
C HIS A 161 14.92 -11.20 9.18
N GLY A 162 15.28 -11.81 8.05
CA GLY A 162 16.50 -11.45 7.33
C GLY A 162 16.53 -10.02 6.79
N ASN A 163 15.38 -9.44 6.44
CA ASN A 163 15.29 -8.03 6.02
C ASN A 163 15.52 -7.10 7.21
N GLU A 164 14.93 -7.42 8.36
CA GLU A 164 15.15 -6.65 9.59
C GLU A 164 16.60 -6.76 10.09
N ARG A 165 17.22 -7.94 9.90
CA ARG A 165 18.63 -8.15 10.19
C ARG A 165 19.53 -7.32 9.29
N ALA A 166 19.30 -7.31 7.98
CA ALA A 166 20.05 -6.47 7.05
C ALA A 166 20.00 -4.98 7.42
N ASN A 167 18.81 -4.48 7.79
CA ASN A 167 18.63 -3.11 8.30
C ASN A 167 19.42 -2.84 9.58
N ALA A 168 19.32 -3.74 10.56
CA ALA A 168 20.05 -3.61 11.82
C ALA A 168 21.57 -3.57 11.57
N VAL A 169 22.10 -4.50 10.77
CA VAL A 169 23.53 -4.56 10.45
C VAL A 169 24.00 -3.32 9.68
N ALA A 170 23.21 -2.81 8.74
CA ALA A 170 23.53 -1.57 8.02
C ALA A 170 23.68 -0.39 9.00
N ARG A 171 22.75 -0.26 9.95
CA ARG A 171 22.77 0.78 10.99
C ARG A 171 23.91 0.59 11.99
N GLU A 172 24.22 -0.64 12.38
CA GLU A 172 25.38 -0.97 13.24
C GLU A 172 26.71 -0.57 12.59
N LEU A 173 26.86 -0.80 11.28
CA LEU A 173 28.07 -0.43 10.54
C LEU A 173 28.24 1.08 10.35
N THR A 174 27.15 1.86 10.37
CA THR A 174 27.21 3.33 10.28
C THR A 174 27.36 4.00 11.65
N ASN A 175 26.82 3.41 12.72
CA ASN A 175 26.76 4.01 14.06
C ASN A 175 27.98 3.68 14.94
N ARG A 176 29.19 3.63 14.37
CA ARG A 176 30.43 3.34 15.13
C ARG A 176 30.84 4.43 16.14
N ALA A 177 30.09 5.52 16.26
CA ALA A 177 30.19 6.49 17.36
C ALA A 177 28.81 7.15 17.60
N PRO A 178 28.45 7.47 18.86
CA PRO A 178 27.22 8.19 19.15
C PRO A 178 27.35 9.62 18.59
N SER A 179 26.70 9.90 17.48
CA SER A 179 26.33 11.29 17.15
C SER A 179 24.91 11.50 17.62
N GLU A 180 24.78 12.23 18.72
CA GLU A 180 23.60 13.04 18.97
C GLU A 180 23.39 13.93 17.74
N GLU A 181 22.15 14.12 17.29
CA GLU A 181 21.78 14.86 16.08
C GLU A 181 21.93 14.11 14.75
N LEU A 182 21.01 13.19 14.47
CA LEU A 182 20.34 13.17 13.16
C LEU A 182 18.90 12.75 13.35
N SER A 183 17.98 13.62 12.93
CA SER A 183 16.56 13.33 12.75
C SER A 183 16.39 12.01 12.00
N ASN A 184 15.48 11.16 12.49
CA ASN A 184 15.13 9.89 11.85
C ASN A 184 14.81 10.13 10.36
N PRO A 185 15.60 9.59 9.42
CA PRO A 185 15.30 9.70 7.99
C PRO A 185 14.01 8.96 7.60
N ASP A 186 13.51 8.10 8.49
CA ASP A 186 12.22 7.39 8.35
C ASP A 186 10.99 8.33 8.38
N ASP A 187 11.17 9.63 8.68
CA ASP A 187 10.13 10.66 8.52
C ASP A 187 10.08 11.26 7.10
N ALA A 188 10.91 10.78 6.16
CA ALA A 188 10.71 11.11 4.75
C ALA A 188 9.31 10.64 4.33
N PRO A 189 8.40 11.55 3.91
CA PRO A 189 7.11 11.13 3.37
C PRO A 189 7.38 10.09 2.30
N THR A 190 6.64 8.97 2.32
CA THR A 190 6.64 8.06 1.18
C THR A 190 6.14 8.85 -0.02
N GLU A 191 7.05 9.47 -0.76
CA GLU A 191 6.70 10.23 -1.95
C GLU A 191 5.98 9.26 -2.88
N PRO A 192 4.77 9.61 -3.37
CA PRO A 192 4.05 8.73 -4.26
C PRO A 192 4.89 8.50 -5.52
N LEU A 193 5.43 7.28 -5.65
CA LEU A 193 6.42 6.90 -6.65
C LEU A 193 5.91 7.01 -8.10
N ASN A 194 4.61 7.19 -8.31
CA ASN A 194 3.99 7.33 -9.62
C ASN A 194 2.66 8.09 -9.55
N TYR A 195 2.18 8.53 -10.72
CA TYR A 195 0.92 9.27 -10.89
C TYR A 195 -0.30 8.60 -10.21
N ALA A 196 -0.38 7.26 -10.24
CA ALA A 196 -1.50 6.55 -9.65
C ALA A 196 -1.47 6.62 -8.11
N ASP A 197 -0.29 6.49 -7.50
CA ASP A 197 -0.10 6.67 -6.06
C ASP A 197 -0.39 8.12 -5.64
N THR A 198 -0.03 9.10 -6.47
CA THR A 198 -0.33 10.53 -6.25
C THR A 198 -1.83 10.79 -6.31
N LEU A 199 -2.50 10.27 -7.33
CA LEU A 199 -3.95 10.41 -7.48
C LEU A 199 -4.69 9.73 -6.33
N GLU A 200 -4.25 8.55 -5.91
CA GLU A 200 -4.82 7.83 -4.78
C GLU A 200 -4.54 8.56 -3.46
N HIS A 201 -3.39 9.20 -3.29
CA HIS A 201 -3.13 10.10 -2.16
C HIS A 201 -4.16 11.24 -2.11
N TYR A 202 -4.37 11.96 -3.21
CA TYR A 202 -5.35 13.05 -3.27
C TYR A 202 -6.80 12.57 -3.11
N ARG A 203 -7.17 11.42 -3.68
CA ARG A 203 -8.51 10.84 -3.49
C ARG A 203 -8.80 10.55 -2.03
N GLN A 204 -7.80 10.03 -1.30
CA GLN A 204 -7.97 9.69 0.11
C GLN A 204 -7.91 10.92 1.02
N SER A 205 -7.05 11.90 0.73
CA SER A 205 -6.99 13.13 1.53
C SER A 205 -8.26 13.99 1.38
N ARG A 206 -8.92 13.93 0.22
CA ARG A 206 -10.20 14.62 -0.04
C ARG A 206 -11.43 13.79 0.35
N ARG A 207 -11.24 12.66 1.02
CA ARG A 207 -12.33 11.77 1.38
C ARG A 207 -13.10 12.33 2.57
N TYR A 208 -14.24 12.96 2.30
CA TYR A 208 -15.15 13.45 3.33
C TYR A 208 -16.01 12.31 3.93
N PHE A 209 -16.54 11.43 3.08
CA PHE A 209 -17.43 10.34 3.50
C PHE A 209 -16.71 8.98 3.62
N PRO A 210 -16.90 8.22 4.73
CA PRO A 210 -16.30 6.91 4.92
C PRO A 210 -16.84 5.88 3.93
N PRO A 211 -16.15 4.75 3.70
CA PRO A 211 -16.65 3.68 2.86
C PRO A 211 -17.82 2.96 3.54
N PRO A 212 -18.60 2.18 2.76
CA PRO A 212 -19.37 1.08 3.32
C PRO A 212 -18.45 0.19 4.15
N HIS A 213 -18.89 -0.18 5.35
CA HIS A 213 -18.17 -1.14 6.17
C HIS A 213 -18.13 -2.49 5.46
N HIS A 214 -17.00 -3.22 5.57
CA HIS A 214 -16.78 -4.48 4.84
C HIS A 214 -17.76 -5.60 5.19
N SER A 215 -18.46 -5.49 6.32
CA SER A 215 -19.51 -6.42 6.76
C SER A 215 -20.89 -6.14 6.16
N LEU A 216 -21.04 -5.06 5.38
CA LEU A 216 -22.28 -4.76 4.67
C LEU A 216 -22.40 -5.67 3.44
N THR A 217 -23.63 -6.09 3.15
CA THR A 217 -23.97 -6.70 1.86
C THR A 217 -23.74 -5.71 0.72
N ARG A 218 -23.66 -6.20 -0.52
CA ARG A 218 -23.48 -5.35 -1.70
C ARG A 218 -24.61 -4.33 -1.81
N GLU A 219 -25.84 -4.76 -1.55
CA GLU A 219 -27.04 -3.93 -1.62
C GLU A 219 -27.01 -2.83 -0.55
N GLU A 220 -26.64 -3.18 0.69
CA GLU A 220 -26.46 -2.19 1.76
C GLU A 220 -25.35 -1.20 1.42
N ALA A 221 -24.22 -1.67 0.89
CA ALA A 221 -23.11 -0.81 0.50
C ALA A 221 -23.51 0.20 -0.60
N VAL A 222 -24.34 -0.22 -1.57
CA VAL A 222 -24.92 0.68 -2.59
C VAL A 222 -25.85 1.70 -1.95
N ALA A 223 -26.78 1.27 -1.09
CA ALA A 223 -27.71 2.16 -0.39
C ALA A 223 -26.96 3.20 0.46
N TRP A 224 -25.91 2.78 1.17
CA TRP A 224 -25.06 3.67 1.95
C TRP A 224 -24.43 4.77 1.09
N ARG A 225 -23.88 4.40 -0.07
CA ARG A 225 -23.32 5.39 -1.01
C ARG A 225 -24.36 6.33 -1.57
N GLN A 226 -25.54 5.82 -1.89
CA GLN A 226 -26.63 6.64 -2.38
C GLN A 226 -27.11 7.66 -1.33
N LEU A 227 -27.14 7.28 -0.05
CA LEU A 227 -27.44 8.21 1.05
C LEU A 227 -26.38 9.32 1.17
N GLN A 228 -25.10 8.96 1.11
CA GLN A 228 -23.98 9.92 1.19
C GLN A 228 -23.95 10.91 0.01
N THR A 229 -24.44 10.50 -1.16
CA THR A 229 -24.46 11.36 -2.37
C THR A 229 -25.84 11.96 -2.64
N SER A 230 -26.79 11.87 -1.71
CA SER A 230 -28.18 12.34 -1.86
C SER A 230 -28.89 11.80 -3.13
N SER A 231 -28.52 10.59 -3.55
CA SER A 231 -29.08 9.89 -4.72
C SER A 231 -29.93 8.68 -4.34
N PHE A 232 -30.20 8.48 -3.04
CA PHE A 232 -31.10 7.44 -2.57
C PHE A 232 -32.53 7.72 -3.07
N PRO A 233 -33.31 6.69 -3.47
CA PRO A 233 -34.65 6.90 -3.98
C PRO A 233 -35.55 7.70 -3.02
N CYS A 234 -36.14 8.79 -3.52
CA CYS A 234 -37.08 9.63 -2.78
C CYS A 234 -38.14 10.20 -3.75
N LEU A 235 -39.31 10.56 -3.21
CA LEU A 235 -40.42 11.07 -4.02
C LEU A 235 -40.06 12.37 -4.73
N PHE A 236 -39.17 13.20 -4.16
CA PHE A 236 -38.73 14.44 -4.82
C PHE A 236 -38.08 14.13 -6.17
N THR A 237 -37.10 13.23 -6.20
CA THR A 237 -36.44 12.82 -7.44
C THR A 237 -37.41 12.13 -8.40
N LEU A 238 -38.29 11.26 -7.89
CA LEU A 238 -39.28 10.58 -8.74
C LEU A 238 -40.29 11.54 -9.37
N HIS A 239 -40.75 12.54 -8.62
CA HIS A 239 -41.64 13.58 -9.12
C HIS A 239 -41.00 14.39 -10.25
N LEU A 240 -39.70 14.68 -10.18
CA LEU A 240 -38.99 15.38 -11.26
C LEU A 240 -39.06 14.64 -12.60
N PHE A 241 -39.06 13.30 -12.58
CA PHE A 241 -39.14 12.48 -13.80
C PHE A 241 -40.58 12.10 -14.17
N HIS A 242 -41.45 11.88 -13.19
CA HIS A 242 -42.81 11.38 -13.36
C HIS A 242 -43.81 12.17 -12.49
N PRO A 243 -44.05 13.46 -12.80
CA PRO A 243 -44.80 14.37 -11.94
C PRO A 243 -46.28 14.00 -11.78
N THR A 244 -46.84 13.24 -12.73
CA THR A 244 -48.23 12.75 -12.68
C THR A 244 -48.41 11.48 -11.85
N GLN A 245 -47.32 10.75 -11.57
CA GLN A 245 -47.35 9.48 -10.83
C GLN A 245 -46.95 9.65 -9.37
N TYR A 246 -46.05 10.59 -9.07
CA TYR A 246 -45.52 10.80 -7.73
C TYR A 246 -45.82 12.21 -7.23
N PRO A 247 -46.20 12.38 -5.94
CA PRO A 247 -46.46 13.69 -5.38
C PRO A 247 -45.17 14.51 -5.20
N SER A 248 -45.28 15.83 -5.34
CA SER A 248 -44.19 16.79 -5.07
C SER A 248 -43.99 17.08 -3.58
N TYR A 249 -44.85 16.51 -2.72
CA TYR A 249 -44.89 16.71 -1.27
C TYR A 249 -44.85 15.37 -0.54
N CYS A 250 -44.41 15.41 0.71
CA CYS A 250 -44.42 14.29 1.64
C CYS A 250 -45.88 13.95 1.99
N PRO A 251 -46.36 12.71 1.77
CA PRO A 251 -47.75 12.33 2.09
C PRO A 251 -48.13 12.43 3.57
N TYR A 252 -47.13 12.55 4.47
CA TYR A 252 -47.34 12.50 5.91
C TYR A 252 -47.33 13.87 6.58
N CYS A 253 -46.52 14.81 6.09
CA CYS A 253 -46.40 16.14 6.70
C CYS A 253 -46.43 17.30 5.69
N GLY A 254 -46.58 17.03 4.38
CA GLY A 254 -46.72 18.04 3.33
C GLY A 254 -45.42 18.75 2.90
N ALA A 255 -44.29 18.53 3.57
CA ALA A 255 -43.01 19.15 3.22
C ALA A 255 -42.39 18.53 1.95
N GLN A 256 -41.32 19.13 1.41
CA GLN A 256 -40.65 18.63 0.21
C GLN A 256 -39.97 17.26 0.49
N PRO A 257 -40.26 16.20 -0.27
CA PRO A 257 -39.90 14.83 0.11
C PRO A 257 -38.49 14.45 -0.37
N THR A 258 -37.49 15.22 0.06
CA THR A 258 -36.06 14.95 -0.21
C THR A 258 -35.57 13.72 0.57
N VAL A 259 -34.38 13.20 0.23
CA VAL A 259 -33.73 12.11 0.99
C VAL A 259 -33.56 12.48 2.46
N TYR A 260 -33.03 13.68 2.73
CA TYR A 260 -32.87 14.20 4.08
C TYR A 260 -34.21 14.32 4.79
N HIS A 261 -35.22 14.88 4.12
CA HIS A 261 -36.53 15.06 4.73
C HIS A 261 -37.16 13.73 5.12
N CYS A 262 -37.34 12.84 4.15
CA CYS A 262 -38.00 11.55 4.36
C CYS A 262 -37.24 10.68 5.38
N THR A 263 -35.91 10.66 5.31
CA THR A 263 -35.11 9.78 6.15
C THR A 263 -34.87 10.35 7.55
N TRP A 264 -34.71 11.66 7.71
CA TRP A 264 -34.15 12.25 8.93
C TRP A 264 -35.03 13.34 9.56
N GLU A 265 -35.54 14.28 8.75
CA GLU A 265 -36.23 15.48 9.25
C GLU A 265 -37.71 15.28 9.57
N CYS A 266 -38.39 14.39 8.83
CA CYS A 266 -39.84 14.30 8.86
C CYS A 266 -40.37 14.09 10.30
N PRO A 267 -41.33 14.92 10.77
CA PRO A 267 -41.93 14.77 12.11
C PRO A 267 -42.87 13.56 12.20
N CYS A 268 -43.37 13.07 11.06
CA CYS A 268 -44.30 11.96 10.97
C CYS A 268 -43.79 10.88 9.98
N PRO A 269 -42.58 10.31 10.18
CA PRO A 269 -42.03 9.36 9.22
C PRO A 269 -42.81 8.04 9.30
N PRO A 270 -43.11 7.39 8.16
CA PRO A 270 -43.86 6.15 8.18
C PRO A 270 -43.02 4.99 8.75
N GLY A 271 -43.66 4.16 9.58
CA GLY A 271 -43.08 2.91 10.08
C GLY A 271 -41.88 3.06 11.03
N CYS A 272 -41.54 4.27 11.47
CA CYS A 272 -40.47 4.51 12.45
C CYS A 272 -40.72 5.76 13.27
N SER A 273 -40.01 5.92 14.39
CA SER A 273 -40.09 7.12 15.23
C SER A 273 -39.36 8.31 14.58
N PRO A 274 -39.81 9.55 14.78
CA PRO A 274 -39.08 10.74 14.36
C PRO A 274 -37.72 10.86 15.06
N ILE A 275 -36.74 11.47 14.39
CA ILE A 275 -35.44 11.76 15.00
C ILE A 275 -35.61 12.97 15.95
N PRO A 276 -35.12 12.90 17.20
CA PRO A 276 -35.13 14.06 18.09
C PRO A 276 -34.26 15.19 17.53
N SER A 277 -34.82 16.39 17.45
CA SER A 277 -34.10 17.61 17.04
C SER A 277 -33.29 17.45 15.74
N PRO A 278 -33.93 17.10 14.61
CA PRO A 278 -33.23 16.84 13.37
C PRO A 278 -32.57 18.11 12.84
N SER A 279 -31.34 17.99 12.39
CA SER A 279 -30.59 19.07 11.74
C SER A 279 -29.69 18.52 10.64
N HIS A 280 -29.33 19.37 9.67
CA HIS A 280 -28.37 19.01 8.62
C HIS A 280 -27.03 18.54 9.21
N SER A 281 -26.54 19.19 10.27
CA SER A 281 -25.31 18.78 10.95
C SER A 281 -25.43 17.37 11.56
N SER A 282 -26.54 17.05 12.22
CA SER A 282 -26.76 15.70 12.77
C SER A 282 -26.88 14.63 11.68
N TRP A 283 -27.44 14.98 10.51
CA TRP A 283 -27.53 14.12 9.35
C TRP A 283 -26.16 13.85 8.72
N GLU A 284 -25.34 14.88 8.51
CA GLU A 284 -23.97 14.75 8.03
C GLU A 284 -23.11 13.92 8.99
N THR A 285 -23.30 14.11 10.30
CA THR A 285 -22.64 13.30 11.34
C THR A 285 -23.02 11.82 11.19
N ALA A 286 -24.30 11.51 10.96
CA ALA A 286 -24.73 10.13 10.72
C ALA A 286 -24.10 9.54 9.45
N LEU A 287 -24.01 10.31 8.36
CA LEU A 287 -23.42 9.89 7.07
C LEU A 287 -21.88 9.72 7.11
N THR A 288 -21.22 10.32 8.09
CA THR A 288 -19.76 10.24 8.30
C THR A 288 -19.34 9.12 9.24
N SER A 289 -20.29 8.31 9.73
CA SER A 289 -19.98 7.15 10.56
C SER A 289 -19.29 6.01 9.80
N SER A 290 -18.22 5.49 10.38
CA SER A 290 -17.56 4.25 9.93
C SER A 290 -18.07 3.00 10.66
N ALA A 291 -18.96 3.15 11.65
CA ALA A 291 -19.40 2.05 12.49
C ALA A 291 -20.44 1.18 11.76
N PRO A 292 -20.27 -0.15 11.71
CA PRO A 292 -21.15 -1.02 10.92
C PRO A 292 -22.60 -0.98 11.39
N GLN A 293 -22.83 -0.85 12.69
CA GLN A 293 -24.17 -0.80 13.26
C GLN A 293 -24.89 0.51 12.89
N GLU A 294 -24.19 1.63 12.91
CA GLU A 294 -24.75 2.94 12.57
C GLU A 294 -25.07 3.04 11.09
N GLN A 295 -24.17 2.56 10.22
CA GLN A 295 -24.44 2.47 8.77
C GLN A 295 -25.69 1.62 8.51
N ARG A 296 -25.80 0.42 9.11
CA ARG A 296 -26.99 -0.44 8.93
C ARG A 296 -28.26 0.21 9.44
N ARG A 297 -28.24 0.84 10.62
CA ARG A 297 -29.42 1.53 11.19
C ARG A 297 -29.93 2.61 10.24
N LEU A 298 -29.05 3.43 9.68
CA LEU A 298 -29.44 4.48 8.75
C LEU A 298 -29.98 3.91 7.43
N ILE A 299 -29.32 2.89 6.87
CA ILE A 299 -29.79 2.20 5.65
C ILE A 299 -31.18 1.59 5.87
N GLN A 300 -31.39 0.91 7.00
CA GLN A 300 -32.66 0.27 7.32
C GLN A 300 -33.78 1.31 7.48
N ARG A 301 -33.50 2.41 8.18
CA ARG A 301 -34.44 3.53 8.31
C ARG A 301 -34.82 4.11 6.95
N ALA A 302 -33.84 4.43 6.11
CA ALA A 302 -34.07 5.00 4.78
C ALA A 302 -34.88 4.06 3.88
N ARG A 303 -34.54 2.77 3.85
CA ARG A 303 -35.28 1.76 3.09
C ARG A 303 -36.71 1.58 3.61
N GLY A 304 -36.89 1.56 4.93
CA GLY A 304 -38.19 1.43 5.57
C GLY A 304 -39.12 2.58 5.16
N VAL A 305 -38.64 3.82 5.28
CA VAL A 305 -39.42 4.99 4.89
C VAL A 305 -39.69 5.02 3.38
N ALA A 306 -38.68 4.76 2.56
CA ALA A 306 -38.82 4.80 1.11
C ALA A 306 -39.78 3.72 0.57
N ARG A 307 -39.83 2.54 1.20
CA ARG A 307 -40.84 1.53 0.87
C ARG A 307 -42.24 1.96 1.30
N ALA A 308 -42.35 2.47 2.52
CA ALA A 308 -43.65 2.85 3.07
C ALA A 308 -44.28 4.07 2.37
N ASN A 309 -43.47 4.96 1.77
CA ASN A 309 -43.97 6.08 0.99
C ASN A 309 -44.03 5.82 -0.53
N GLY A 310 -43.68 4.60 -0.98
CA GLY A 310 -43.71 4.21 -2.40
C GLY A 310 -42.56 4.74 -3.25
N ALA A 311 -41.51 5.32 -2.66
CA ALA A 311 -40.30 5.74 -3.37
C ALA A 311 -39.34 4.59 -3.70
N LEU A 312 -39.49 3.44 -3.05
CA LEU A 312 -38.69 2.24 -3.26
C LEU A 312 -39.60 1.01 -3.32
N ASN A 313 -39.53 0.27 -4.42
CA ASN A 313 -40.25 -1.01 -4.59
C ASN A 313 -39.54 -2.16 -3.87
#